data_AF-A0A382KM06-F1
#
_entry.id   AF-A0A382KM06-F1
#
_cell.length_a   1.000
_cell.length_b   1.000
_cell.length_c   1.000
_cell.angle_alpha   90.00
_cell.angle_beta   90.00
_cell.angle_gamma   90.00
#
_symmetry.space_group_name_H-M   'P 1'
#
loop_
_entity.id
_entity.type
_entity.pdbx_description
1 polymer ?
#
loop_
_entity_poly.entity_id
_entity_poly.type
_entity_poly.pdbx_seq_one_letter_code
_entity_poly.pdbx_strand_id
1 'polypeptide(L)'
;MPEDANVILNEFYDINESKEQVEQFIEKYKDNPEADPVIKIANQALDNFSTTPTKQVKKEEPKEQPVETRKHNIRHTVLETTSSNPLMQYHRPPGVYVVLPSKGNFYTKKPLLSSLDEVLVRPMTAKDELLFKSPDILMNGESLIEVVKSCVPGIEDPNEIPGPDFSVLMLAIRLATYGKDFPYTGGCPDCATATEFSVDIEFLLDTQITFLEREYKASIDELTVYVKPYDLRCQIQSALATFEQQAITNNILVDTETTDADKQVELGKSLRKITEITYELILRSIIKIDTPQESIEDKQLIAEWLHDVGKNTFEKISSEVLKVTEAGFKSSVDFNCKDCAKVNSIPVIFDPTVFFG
;
A
#
# COMPACT_ATOMS: atom_id res chain seq x y z
N MET A 1 -39.25 -9.57 34.83
CA MET A 1 -38.64 -8.37 35.44
C MET A 1 -39.08 -7.20 34.57
N PRO A 2 -39.42 -6.02 35.11
CA PRO A 2 -39.68 -4.84 34.28
C PRO A 2 -38.46 -4.61 33.39
N GLU A 3 -38.68 -4.42 32.09
CA GLU A 3 -37.61 -4.12 31.14
C GLU A 3 -37.22 -2.65 31.29
N ASP A 4 -36.00 -2.38 31.75
CA ASP A 4 -35.47 -1.03 31.94
C ASP A 4 -35.67 -0.17 30.66
N ALA A 5 -36.11 1.08 30.83
CA ALA A 5 -36.42 2.01 29.73
C ALA A 5 -35.30 2.16 28.67
N ASN A 6 -34.04 1.94 29.05
CA ASN A 6 -32.89 1.97 28.12
C ASN A 6 -32.87 0.77 27.15
N VAL A 7 -33.36 -0.39 27.58
CA VAL A 7 -33.47 -1.59 26.72
C VAL A 7 -34.56 -1.37 25.68
N ILE A 8 -35.70 -0.82 26.11
CA ILE A 8 -36.84 -0.48 25.24
C ILE A 8 -36.45 0.58 24.21
N LEU A 9 -35.63 1.56 24.60
CA LEU A 9 -35.14 2.59 23.70
C LEU A 9 -34.20 2.04 22.61
N ASN A 10 -33.32 1.09 22.96
CA ASN A 10 -32.45 0.46 21.97
C ASN A 10 -33.26 -0.38 20.96
N GLU A 11 -34.25 -1.13 21.44
CA GLU A 11 -35.16 -1.87 20.55
C GLU A 11 -35.91 -0.94 19.58
N PHE A 12 -36.31 0.25 20.04
CA PHE A 12 -36.94 1.25 19.16
C PHE A 12 -35.99 1.77 18.07
N TYR A 13 -34.70 1.98 18.37
CA TYR A 13 -33.74 2.43 17.36
C TYR A 13 -33.49 1.40 16.27
N ASP A 14 -33.55 0.11 16.60
CA ASP A 14 -33.34 -0.98 15.63
C ASP A 14 -34.47 -1.14 14.61
N ILE A 15 -35.64 -0.53 14.83
CA ILE A 15 -36.85 -0.72 14.00
C ILE A 15 -37.34 0.54 13.27
N ASN A 16 -36.64 1.67 13.39
CA ASN A 16 -37.10 2.99 12.89
C ASN A 16 -36.98 3.17 11.36
N GLU A 17 -36.99 2.08 10.60
CA GLU A 17 -36.85 2.07 9.14
C GLU A 17 -38.20 1.92 8.41
N SER A 18 -39.28 1.55 9.12
CA SER A 18 -40.62 1.37 8.55
C SER A 18 -41.74 1.85 9.47
N LYS A 19 -42.73 2.52 8.89
CA LYS A 19 -43.97 2.94 9.58
C LYS A 19 -44.67 1.76 10.26
N GLU A 20 -44.74 0.60 9.59
CA GLU A 20 -45.43 -0.59 10.08
C GLU A 20 -44.73 -1.19 11.31
N GLN A 21 -43.41 -1.11 11.39
CA GLN A 21 -42.62 -1.59 12.52
C GLN A 21 -42.77 -0.68 13.74
N VAL A 22 -42.82 0.64 13.52
CA VAL A 22 -43.06 1.62 14.58
C VAL A 22 -44.46 1.46 15.19
N GLU A 23 -45.49 1.20 14.37
CA GLU A 23 -46.85 0.91 14.86
C GLU A 23 -46.90 -0.37 15.71
N GLN A 24 -46.23 -1.44 15.26
CA GLN A 24 -46.14 -2.71 15.99
C GLN A 24 -45.42 -2.55 17.34
N PHE A 25 -44.40 -1.70 17.41
CA PHE A 25 -43.67 -1.42 18.64
C PHE A 25 -44.50 -0.67 19.67
N ILE A 26 -45.27 0.33 19.24
CA ILE A 26 -46.18 1.06 20.14
C ILE A 26 -47.23 0.11 20.71
N GLU A 27 -47.80 -0.77 19.87
CA GLU A 27 -48.78 -1.75 20.31
C GLU A 27 -48.19 -2.77 21.29
N LYS A 28 -46.93 -3.20 21.08
CA LYS A 28 -46.20 -4.11 21.97
C LYS A 28 -45.99 -3.54 23.37
N TYR A 29 -45.75 -2.23 23.48
CA TYR A 29 -45.35 -1.59 24.74
C TYR A 29 -46.40 -0.66 25.38
N LYS A 30 -47.60 -0.52 24.80
CA LYS A 30 -48.66 0.42 25.24
C LYS A 30 -49.07 0.31 26.72
N ASP A 31 -48.95 -0.87 27.31
CA ASP A 31 -49.36 -1.15 28.70
C ASP A 31 -48.15 -1.13 29.67
N ASN A 32 -46.95 -0.80 29.19
CA ASN A 32 -45.73 -0.72 30.00
C ASN A 32 -45.46 0.74 30.45
N PRO A 33 -45.59 1.07 31.76
CA PRO A 33 -45.37 2.44 32.26
C PRO A 33 -43.91 2.92 32.13
N GLU A 34 -42.93 2.03 31.97
CA GLU A 34 -41.53 2.39 31.75
C GLU A 34 -41.25 2.74 30.28
N ALA A 35 -42.15 2.39 29.36
CA ALA A 35 -42.05 2.67 27.93
C ALA A 35 -42.65 4.03 27.51
N ASP A 36 -43.36 4.73 28.41
CA ASP A 36 -43.99 6.03 28.15
C ASP A 36 -43.08 7.07 27.47
N PRO A 37 -41.78 7.22 27.85
CA PRO A 37 -40.88 8.13 27.16
C PRO A 37 -40.57 7.71 25.72
N VAL A 38 -40.40 6.41 25.48
CA VAL A 38 -40.06 5.84 24.18
C VAL A 38 -41.27 5.83 23.24
N ILE A 39 -42.47 5.57 23.77
CA ILE A 39 -43.73 5.65 23.02
C ILE A 39 -43.98 7.07 22.51
N LYS A 40 -43.60 8.11 23.25
CA LYS A 40 -43.68 9.51 22.76
C LYS A 40 -42.75 9.76 21.57
N ILE A 41 -41.54 9.20 21.58
CA ILE A 41 -40.58 9.29 20.47
C ILE A 41 -41.12 8.52 19.24
N ALA A 42 -41.69 7.33 19.46
CA ALA A 42 -42.30 6.52 18.41
C ALA A 42 -43.49 7.22 17.73
N ASN A 43 -44.36 7.89 18.50
CA ASN A 43 -45.45 8.67 17.93
C ASN A 43 -44.95 9.89 17.12
N GLN A 44 -43.87 10.55 17.56
CA GLN A 44 -43.24 11.62 16.78
C GLN A 44 -42.65 11.10 15.47
N ALA A 45 -42.09 9.88 15.45
CA ALA A 45 -41.62 9.25 14.21
C ALA A 45 -42.78 8.97 13.24
N LEU A 46 -43.95 8.54 13.73
CA LEU A 46 -45.16 8.34 12.90
C LEU A 46 -45.69 9.64 12.27
N ASP A 47 -45.60 10.76 12.98
CA ASP A 47 -45.96 12.06 12.43
C ASP A 47 -44.99 12.49 11.31
N ASN A 48 -43.72 12.13 11.41
CA ASN A 48 -42.72 12.38 10.37
C ASN A 48 -42.96 11.53 9.10
N PHE A 49 -43.44 10.28 9.25
CA PHE A 49 -43.91 9.48 8.10
C PHE A 49 -45.13 10.10 7.42
N SER A 50 -45.96 10.83 8.16
CA SER A 50 -47.23 11.40 7.67
C SER A 50 -47.06 12.80 7.05
N THR A 51 -45.94 13.48 7.27
CA THR A 51 -45.69 14.87 6.84
C THR A 51 -44.81 15.01 5.59
N THR A 52 -44.43 13.91 4.94
CA THR A 52 -43.71 13.97 3.66
C THR A 52 -44.71 14.27 2.51
N PRO A 53 -44.64 15.43 1.82
CA PRO A 53 -45.55 15.71 0.71
C PRO A 53 -45.20 14.84 -0.49
N THR A 54 -46.20 14.09 -0.97
CA THR A 54 -46.13 13.30 -2.20
C THR A 54 -45.96 14.23 -3.41
N LYS A 55 -44.72 14.54 -3.83
CA LYS A 55 -44.48 15.09 -5.17
C LYS A 55 -44.66 13.97 -6.19
N GLN A 56 -45.78 14.00 -6.90
CA GLN A 56 -45.96 13.27 -8.16
C GLN A 56 -44.94 13.79 -9.18
N VAL A 57 -43.81 13.11 -9.30
CA VAL A 57 -42.94 13.23 -10.47
C VAL A 57 -43.50 12.29 -11.52
N LYS A 58 -43.93 12.84 -12.66
CA LYS A 58 -44.24 12.07 -13.88
C LYS A 58 -43.07 11.12 -14.13
N LYS A 59 -43.35 9.86 -14.47
CA LYS A 59 -42.37 8.95 -15.08
C LYS A 59 -41.86 9.60 -16.37
N GLU A 60 -40.81 10.40 -16.27
CA GLU A 60 -39.80 10.41 -17.31
C GLU A 60 -38.95 9.17 -17.05
N GLU A 61 -38.82 8.34 -18.09
CA GLU A 61 -37.86 7.24 -18.06
C GLU A 61 -36.52 7.79 -17.54
N PRO A 62 -35.88 7.13 -16.57
CA PRO A 62 -34.53 7.51 -16.23
C PRO A 62 -33.72 7.27 -17.51
N LYS A 63 -33.32 8.36 -18.18
CA LYS A 63 -32.07 8.30 -18.93
C LYS A 63 -31.04 7.95 -17.89
N GLU A 64 -30.55 6.72 -17.95
CA GLU A 64 -29.33 6.29 -17.28
C GLU A 64 -28.24 7.28 -17.66
N GLN A 65 -28.09 8.33 -16.86
CA GLN A 65 -26.79 8.93 -16.69
C GLN A 65 -26.06 7.92 -15.80
N PRO A 66 -24.97 7.31 -16.26
CA PRO A 66 -24.24 6.36 -15.44
C PRO A 66 -23.84 7.11 -14.17
N VAL A 67 -24.39 6.68 -13.04
CA VAL A 67 -23.74 6.93 -11.76
C VAL A 67 -22.45 6.15 -11.88
N GLU A 68 -21.38 6.87 -12.20
CA GLU A 68 -20.04 6.33 -12.25
C GLU A 68 -19.77 5.75 -10.85
N THR A 69 -19.92 4.42 -10.70
CA THR A 69 -19.41 3.72 -9.53
C THR A 69 -17.92 4.06 -9.49
N ARG A 70 -17.51 4.97 -8.61
CA ARG A 70 -16.08 5.22 -8.37
C ARG A 70 -15.50 3.87 -7.98
N LYS A 71 -14.69 3.31 -8.88
CA LYS A 71 -13.87 2.14 -8.57
C LYS A 71 -12.83 2.64 -7.58
N HIS A 72 -13.09 2.41 -6.30
CA HIS A 72 -12.11 2.67 -5.27
C HIS A 72 -11.01 1.62 -5.36
N ASN A 73 -9.75 2.05 -5.25
CA ASN A 73 -8.61 1.12 -5.26
C ASN A 73 -8.34 0.50 -3.88
N ILE A 74 -9.09 0.94 -2.86
CA ILE A 74 -8.99 0.50 -1.48
C ILE A 74 -10.39 0.26 -0.91
N ARG A 75 -10.57 -0.81 -0.12
CA ARG A 75 -11.83 -1.15 0.53
C ARG A 75 -11.61 -1.75 1.91
N HIS A 76 -12.22 -1.15 2.93
CA HIS A 76 -12.18 -1.69 4.29
C HIS A 76 -12.99 -2.99 4.41
N THR A 77 -12.51 -3.90 5.26
CA THR A 77 -13.17 -5.15 5.60
C THR A 77 -12.96 -5.49 7.07
N VAL A 78 -13.79 -6.38 7.60
CA VAL A 78 -13.56 -7.02 8.90
C VAL A 78 -13.12 -8.45 8.65
N LEU A 79 -12.05 -8.89 9.29
CA LEU A 79 -11.50 -10.23 9.07
C LEU A 79 -12.29 -11.26 9.88
N GLU A 80 -12.74 -12.31 9.19
CA GLU A 80 -13.36 -13.46 9.84
C GLU A 80 -12.30 -14.39 10.45
N THR A 81 -12.54 -14.85 11.67
CA THR A 81 -11.64 -15.77 12.38
C THR A 81 -12.22 -17.19 12.40
N THR A 82 -11.72 -18.05 11.51
CA THR A 82 -12.09 -19.49 11.45
C THR A 82 -11.18 -20.36 12.33
N SER A 83 -10.88 -19.90 13.55
CA SER A 83 -10.00 -20.62 14.48
C SER A 83 -10.82 -21.40 15.52
N SER A 84 -10.37 -22.62 15.85
CA SER A 84 -10.90 -23.39 16.99
C SER A 84 -10.52 -22.79 18.35
N ASN A 85 -9.64 -21.78 18.38
CA ASN A 85 -9.23 -21.11 19.60
C ASN A 85 -10.35 -20.16 20.08
N PRO A 86 -10.96 -20.39 21.26
CA PRO A 86 -12.06 -19.57 21.77
C PRO A 86 -11.67 -18.11 22.08
N LEU A 87 -10.38 -17.78 22.15
CA LEU A 87 -9.93 -16.39 22.30
C LEU A 87 -10.05 -15.60 21.00
N MET A 88 -10.02 -16.27 19.84
CA MET A 88 -10.07 -15.63 18.53
C MET A 88 -11.45 -15.03 18.20
N GLN A 89 -12.51 -15.41 18.92
CA GLN A 89 -13.85 -14.82 18.75
C GLN A 89 -13.91 -13.35 19.21
N TYR A 90 -13.02 -12.95 20.13
CA TYR A 90 -12.95 -11.59 20.67
C TYR A 90 -12.03 -10.69 19.84
N HIS A 91 -11.39 -11.23 18.80
CA HIS A 91 -10.43 -10.52 17.98
C HIS A 91 -10.89 -10.59 16.51
N ARG A 92 -11.62 -9.56 16.07
CA ARG A 92 -11.91 -9.33 14.65
C ARG A 92 -11.10 -8.15 14.17
N PRO A 93 -9.86 -8.39 13.69
CA PRO A 93 -9.03 -7.29 13.23
C PRO A 93 -9.68 -6.61 12.01
N PRO A 94 -9.55 -5.29 11.88
CA PRO A 94 -9.84 -4.64 10.61
C PRO A 94 -8.93 -5.23 9.53
N GLY A 95 -9.30 -5.08 8.28
CA GLY A 95 -8.45 -5.40 7.14
C GLY A 95 -8.78 -4.46 5.99
N VAL A 96 -7.94 -4.49 4.97
CA VAL A 96 -8.17 -3.72 3.75
C VAL A 96 -7.93 -4.57 2.53
N TYR A 97 -8.73 -4.37 1.50
CA TYR A 97 -8.50 -4.90 0.17
C TYR A 97 -7.93 -3.78 -0.68
N VAL A 98 -6.79 -4.01 -1.32
CA VAL A 98 -6.13 -3.01 -2.17
C VAL A 98 -5.84 -3.58 -3.55
N VAL A 99 -5.96 -2.77 -4.59
CA VAL A 99 -5.57 -3.16 -5.94
C VAL A 99 -4.05 -2.98 -6.10
N LEU A 100 -3.38 -3.97 -6.70
CA LEU A 100 -1.95 -3.87 -7.00
C LEU A 100 -1.72 -3.15 -8.33
N PRO A 101 -0.75 -2.21 -8.43
CA PRO A 101 -0.33 -1.59 -9.70
C PRO A 101 -0.08 -2.62 -10.80
N SER A 102 0.59 -3.73 -10.50
CA SER A 102 0.86 -4.80 -11.46
C SER A 102 -0.36 -5.65 -11.81
N LYS A 103 -1.46 -5.58 -11.05
CA LYS A 103 -2.60 -6.52 -11.09
C LYS A 103 -2.20 -7.99 -10.89
N GLY A 104 -1.13 -8.22 -10.13
CA GLY A 104 -0.56 -9.54 -9.89
C GLY A 104 0.30 -10.08 -11.04
N ASN A 105 0.74 -9.23 -11.97
CA ASN A 105 1.73 -9.60 -12.98
C ASN A 105 3.16 -9.49 -12.41
N PHE A 106 4.14 -10.06 -13.12
CA PHE A 106 5.57 -10.04 -12.77
C PHE A 106 6.01 -10.89 -11.57
N TYR A 107 5.07 -11.66 -10.98
CA TYR A 107 5.34 -12.72 -10.02
C TYR A 107 5.58 -14.06 -10.73
N THR A 108 6.40 -14.94 -10.15
CA THR A 108 6.51 -16.32 -10.64
C THR A 108 5.20 -17.07 -10.41
N LYS A 109 4.58 -16.87 -9.24
CA LYS A 109 3.24 -17.35 -8.92
C LYS A 109 2.31 -16.19 -8.66
N LYS A 110 1.22 -16.12 -9.44
CA LYS A 110 0.23 -15.05 -9.32
C LYS A 110 -0.32 -14.98 -7.87
N PRO A 111 -0.40 -13.79 -7.26
CA PRO A 111 -1.04 -13.61 -5.97
C PRO A 111 -2.50 -14.08 -5.95
N LEU A 112 -2.97 -14.51 -4.79
CA LEU A 112 -4.39 -14.77 -4.57
C LEU A 112 -5.14 -13.44 -4.49
N LEU A 113 -5.94 -13.15 -5.51
CA LEU A 113 -6.77 -11.95 -5.61
C LEU A 113 -8.24 -12.27 -5.36
N SER A 114 -8.99 -11.28 -4.88
CA SER A 114 -10.45 -11.32 -4.77
C SER A 114 -11.11 -11.35 -6.15
N SER A 115 -12.43 -11.52 -6.20
CA SER A 115 -13.21 -11.39 -7.43
C SER A 115 -13.16 -10.00 -8.07
N LEU A 116 -12.60 -9.01 -7.35
CA LEU A 116 -12.43 -7.62 -7.81
C LEU A 116 -10.95 -7.31 -8.13
N ASP A 117 -10.09 -8.33 -8.26
CA ASP A 117 -8.65 -8.19 -8.50
C ASP A 117 -7.89 -7.46 -7.36
N GLU A 118 -8.39 -7.54 -6.13
CA GLU A 118 -7.78 -6.93 -4.94
C GLU A 118 -7.02 -7.97 -4.10
N VAL A 119 -5.94 -7.56 -3.44
CA VAL A 119 -5.24 -8.38 -2.45
C VAL A 119 -5.71 -8.02 -1.04
N LEU A 120 -5.89 -9.03 -0.18
CA LEU A 120 -6.21 -8.81 1.23
C LEU A 120 -4.96 -8.45 2.01
N VAL A 121 -5.03 -7.33 2.73
CA VAL A 121 -4.01 -6.85 3.67
C VAL A 121 -4.59 -6.81 5.08
N ARG A 122 -3.84 -7.39 6.01
CA ARG A 122 -4.15 -7.46 7.43
C ARG A 122 -3.30 -6.44 8.19
N PRO A 123 -3.75 -5.96 9.36
CA PRO A 123 -2.95 -5.15 10.25
C PRO A 123 -1.79 -5.97 10.79
N MET A 124 -0.74 -5.27 11.18
CA MET A 124 0.38 -5.85 11.90
C MET A 124 -0.09 -6.43 13.23
N THR A 125 0.46 -7.58 13.60
CA THR A 125 0.35 -8.10 14.96
C THR A 125 1.38 -7.44 15.88
N ALA A 126 1.23 -7.62 17.20
CA ALA A 126 2.25 -7.17 18.15
C ALA A 126 3.64 -7.77 17.87
N LYS A 127 3.70 -9.00 17.32
CA LYS A 127 4.96 -9.61 16.88
C LYS A 127 5.57 -8.84 15.72
N ASP A 128 4.76 -8.46 14.74
CA ASP A 128 5.19 -7.72 13.54
C ASP A 128 5.71 -6.32 13.91
N GLU A 129 5.05 -5.63 14.83
CA GLU A 129 5.55 -4.34 15.34
C GLU A 129 6.90 -4.45 16.05
N LEU A 130 7.10 -5.49 16.86
CA LEU A 130 8.37 -5.72 17.54
C LEU A 130 9.50 -6.03 16.55
N LEU A 131 9.20 -6.70 15.43
CA LEU A 131 10.16 -6.93 14.36
C LEU A 131 10.61 -5.61 13.70
N PHE A 132 9.68 -4.68 13.45
CA PHE A 132 10.03 -3.36 12.91
C PHE A 132 10.79 -2.46 13.88
N LYS A 133 10.50 -2.56 15.17
CA LYS A 133 11.22 -1.81 16.20
C LYS A 133 12.62 -2.36 16.48
N SER A 134 12.98 -3.53 15.94
CA SER A 134 14.31 -4.11 16.08
C SER A 134 15.25 -3.57 14.98
N PRO A 135 16.22 -2.70 15.32
CA PRO A 135 17.09 -2.07 14.33
C PRO A 135 17.87 -3.11 13.52
N ASP A 136 18.34 -4.19 14.15
CA ASP A 136 19.18 -5.20 13.50
C ASP A 136 18.43 -6.00 12.43
N ILE A 137 17.19 -6.42 12.73
CA ILE A 137 16.34 -7.20 11.80
C ILE A 137 15.85 -6.29 10.65
N LEU A 138 15.69 -5.00 10.95
CA LEU A 138 15.32 -4.01 9.96
C LEU A 138 16.44 -3.70 8.97
N MET A 139 17.67 -3.54 9.47
CA MET A 139 18.84 -3.28 8.63
C MET A 139 19.13 -4.42 7.65
N ASN A 140 18.81 -5.66 8.03
CA ASN A 140 18.98 -6.82 7.15
C ASN A 140 17.81 -7.02 6.16
N GLY A 141 16.75 -6.21 6.22
CA GLY A 141 15.56 -6.31 5.38
C GLY A 141 14.67 -7.54 5.61
N GLU A 142 15.05 -8.43 6.54
CA GLU A 142 14.29 -9.65 6.86
C GLU A 142 12.94 -9.33 7.51
N SER A 143 12.88 -8.25 8.31
CA SER A 143 11.64 -7.76 8.90
C SER A 143 10.58 -7.45 7.85
N LEU A 144 10.96 -6.82 6.73
CA LEU A 144 10.04 -6.49 5.63
C LEU A 144 9.41 -7.77 5.07
N ILE A 145 10.21 -8.79 4.82
CA ILE A 145 9.76 -10.07 4.29
C ILE A 145 8.79 -10.73 5.27
N GLU A 146 9.14 -10.82 6.55
CA GLU A 146 8.31 -11.50 7.55
C GLU A 146 6.98 -10.76 7.83
N VAL A 147 7.02 -9.43 7.90
CA VAL A 147 5.82 -8.61 8.06
C VAL A 147 4.91 -8.77 6.86
N VAL A 148 5.45 -8.70 5.63
CA VAL A 148 4.63 -8.86 4.42
C VAL A 148 4.01 -10.26 4.37
N LYS A 149 4.73 -11.33 4.76
CA LYS A 149 4.14 -12.67 4.89
C LYS A 149 2.99 -12.72 5.89
N SER A 150 3.15 -12.07 7.04
CA SER A 150 2.14 -12.01 8.10
C SER A 150 0.89 -11.24 7.64
N CYS A 151 1.11 -10.07 7.03
CA CYS A 151 0.06 -9.12 6.71
C CYS A 151 -0.63 -9.41 5.35
N VAL A 152 0.05 -10.03 4.40
CA VAL A 152 -0.42 -10.21 3.01
C VAL A 152 -0.38 -11.69 2.61
N PRO A 153 -1.24 -12.54 3.19
CA PRO A 153 -1.17 -14.01 3.01
C PRO A 153 -1.48 -14.47 1.58
N GLY A 154 -1.99 -13.59 0.71
CA GLY A 154 -2.25 -13.89 -0.69
C GLY A 154 -0.99 -13.94 -1.56
N ILE A 155 0.15 -13.45 -1.06
CA ILE A 155 1.44 -13.50 -1.76
C ILE A 155 2.31 -14.57 -1.11
N GLU A 156 2.72 -15.57 -1.90
CA GLU A 156 3.48 -16.72 -1.37
C GLU A 156 4.93 -16.39 -1.08
N ASP A 157 5.61 -15.69 -2.00
CA ASP A 157 6.99 -15.24 -1.83
C ASP A 157 7.07 -13.70 -1.90
N PRO A 158 7.27 -13.02 -0.76
CA PRO A 158 7.43 -11.57 -0.76
C PRO A 158 8.68 -11.08 -1.50
N ASN A 159 9.72 -11.92 -1.66
CA ASN A 159 10.94 -11.51 -2.34
C ASN A 159 10.71 -11.13 -3.81
N GLU A 160 9.66 -11.69 -4.42
CA GLU A 160 9.31 -11.47 -5.81
C GLU A 160 8.34 -10.29 -6.02
N ILE A 161 7.93 -9.60 -4.94
CA ILE A 161 6.99 -8.48 -5.06
C ILE A 161 7.62 -7.38 -5.91
N PRO A 162 6.97 -6.95 -7.00
CA PRO A 162 7.44 -5.81 -7.80
C PRO A 162 7.48 -4.53 -6.95
N GLY A 163 8.53 -3.72 -7.09
CA GLY A 163 8.71 -2.47 -6.32
C GLY A 163 7.46 -1.55 -6.23
N PRO A 164 6.69 -1.34 -7.32
CA PRO A 164 5.46 -0.55 -7.25
C PRO A 164 4.38 -1.17 -6.35
N ASP A 165 4.20 -2.48 -6.44
CA ASP A 165 3.25 -3.22 -5.61
C ASP A 165 3.67 -3.19 -4.14
N PHE A 166 4.97 -3.33 -3.88
CA PHE A 166 5.51 -3.23 -2.53
C PHE A 166 5.15 -1.89 -1.88
N SER A 167 5.31 -0.77 -2.59
CA SER A 167 4.97 0.56 -2.07
C SER A 167 3.50 0.67 -1.66
N VAL A 168 2.59 0.13 -2.47
CA VAL A 168 1.15 0.08 -2.18
C VAL A 168 0.84 -0.82 -0.99
N LEU A 169 1.47 -1.98 -0.91
CA LEU A 169 1.30 -2.91 0.20
C LEU A 169 1.76 -2.30 1.53
N MET A 170 2.89 -1.60 1.55
CA MET A 170 3.40 -0.95 2.77
C MET A 170 2.44 0.12 3.29
N LEU A 171 1.88 0.95 2.40
CA LEU A 171 0.83 1.91 2.75
C LEU A 171 -0.44 1.21 3.26
N ALA A 172 -0.89 0.14 2.60
CA ALA A 172 -2.08 -0.60 3.00
C ALA A 172 -1.91 -1.28 4.38
N ILE A 173 -0.72 -1.82 4.68
CA ILE A 173 -0.39 -2.37 6.00
C ILE A 173 -0.45 -1.27 7.06
N ARG A 174 0.12 -0.09 6.77
CA ARG A 174 0.04 1.07 7.68
C ARG A 174 -1.41 1.51 7.91
N LEU A 175 -2.20 1.63 6.84
CA LEU A 175 -3.62 1.99 6.91
C LEU A 175 -4.40 1.01 7.79
N ALA A 176 -4.21 -0.30 7.57
CA ALA A 176 -4.88 -1.33 8.36
C ALA A 176 -4.50 -1.29 9.84
N THR A 177 -3.26 -0.91 10.15
CA THR A 177 -2.71 -0.94 11.52
C THR A 177 -2.98 0.34 12.31
N TYR A 178 -2.72 1.51 11.71
CA TYR A 178 -2.74 2.81 12.41
C TYR A 178 -3.86 3.75 11.95
N GLY A 179 -4.58 3.40 10.89
CA GLY A 179 -5.61 4.26 10.31
C GLY A 179 -5.08 5.19 9.21
N LYS A 180 -5.95 6.10 8.76
CA LYS A 180 -5.74 6.88 7.53
C LYS A 180 -4.81 8.07 7.67
N ASP A 181 -4.68 8.64 8.86
CA ASP A 181 -3.91 9.86 9.10
C ASP A 181 -2.43 9.53 9.32
N PHE A 182 -1.57 10.01 8.43
CA PHE A 182 -0.13 9.86 8.54
C PHE A 182 0.54 11.22 8.80
N PRO A 183 0.96 11.52 10.04
CA PRO A 183 1.70 12.73 10.33
C PRO A 183 3.04 12.74 9.59
N TYR A 184 3.34 13.83 8.90
CA TYR A 184 4.53 13.99 8.08
C TYR A 184 5.08 15.42 8.18
N THR A 185 6.39 15.56 7.97
CA THR A 185 7.07 16.86 8.03
C THR A 185 7.81 17.13 6.72
N GLY A 186 7.44 18.21 6.04
CA GLY A 186 8.05 18.64 4.79
C GLY A 186 8.92 19.89 4.98
N GLY A 187 10.14 19.85 4.45
CA GLY A 187 11.02 21.02 4.36
C GLY A 187 10.70 21.87 3.12
N CYS A 188 10.52 23.18 3.29
CA CYS A 188 10.37 24.09 2.16
C CYS A 188 11.74 24.42 1.54
N PRO A 189 11.97 24.14 0.24
CA PRO A 189 13.24 24.44 -0.42
C PRO A 189 13.52 25.94 -0.55
N ASP A 190 12.49 26.78 -0.52
CA ASP A 190 12.64 28.23 -0.70
C ASP A 190 13.08 28.97 0.58
N CYS A 191 12.57 28.56 1.74
CA CYS A 191 12.80 29.28 3.00
C CYS A 191 13.37 28.39 4.11
N ALA A 192 13.67 27.12 3.82
CA ALA A 192 14.17 26.11 4.75
C ALA A 192 13.25 25.79 5.95
N THR A 193 12.03 26.33 5.97
CA THR A 193 11.06 26.09 7.03
C THR A 193 10.47 24.69 6.94
N ALA A 194 10.45 23.98 8.07
CA ALA A 194 9.74 22.71 8.22
C ALA A 194 8.24 22.95 8.52
N THR A 195 7.38 22.25 7.78
CA THR A 195 5.92 22.26 7.95
C THR A 195 5.42 20.87 8.29
N GLU A 196 4.67 20.75 9.37
CA GLU A 196 3.98 19.52 9.78
C GLU A 196 2.59 19.48 9.13
N PHE A 197 2.19 18.32 8.62
CA PHE A 197 0.87 18.08 8.03
C PHE A 197 0.49 16.60 8.15
N SER A 198 -0.81 16.29 7.97
CA SER A 198 -1.28 14.90 7.89
C SER A 198 -1.48 14.51 6.43
N VAL A 199 -0.95 13.36 6.05
CA VAL A 199 -1.17 12.71 4.76
C VAL A 199 -2.33 11.72 4.93
N ASP A 200 -3.35 11.82 4.07
CA ASP A 200 -4.45 10.86 4.02
C ASP A 200 -4.03 9.65 3.17
N ILE A 201 -3.73 8.52 3.82
CA ILE A 201 -3.29 7.28 3.17
C ILE A 201 -4.39 6.70 2.28
N GLU A 202 -5.65 6.78 2.72
CA GLU A 202 -6.78 6.25 1.95
C GLU A 202 -6.90 7.01 0.63
N PHE A 203 -6.81 8.34 0.68
CA PHE A 203 -6.76 9.18 -0.53
C PHE A 203 -5.58 8.85 -1.43
N LEU A 204 -4.38 8.60 -0.88
CA LEU A 204 -3.22 8.23 -1.69
C LEU A 204 -3.40 6.89 -2.39
N LEU A 205 -3.86 5.86 -1.68
CA LEU A 205 -4.14 4.55 -2.24
C LEU A 205 -5.25 4.62 -3.30
N ASP A 206 -6.25 5.47 -3.09
CA ASP A 206 -7.37 5.62 -4.04
C ASP A 206 -6.97 6.37 -5.32
N THR A 207 -6.05 7.34 -5.23
CA THR A 207 -5.79 8.29 -6.33
C THR A 207 -4.43 8.18 -7.01
N GLN A 208 -3.41 7.61 -6.35
CA GLN A 208 -2.02 7.64 -6.85
C GLN A 208 -1.53 6.32 -7.44
N ILE A 209 -2.39 5.29 -7.50
CA ILE A 209 -2.07 4.02 -8.15
C ILE A 209 -2.19 4.19 -9.67
N THR A 210 -1.12 3.87 -10.38
CA THR A 210 -1.12 3.79 -11.85
C THR A 210 -0.91 2.34 -12.23
N PHE A 211 -1.82 1.80 -13.04
CA PHE A 211 -1.70 0.41 -13.47
C PHE A 211 -0.55 0.21 -14.43
N LEU A 212 0.23 -0.84 -14.18
CA LEU A 212 1.31 -1.24 -15.06
C LEU A 212 0.75 -1.95 -16.30
N GLU A 213 1.46 -1.76 -17.41
CA GLU A 213 1.27 -2.54 -18.62
C GLU A 213 1.72 -3.99 -18.40
N ARG A 214 1.21 -4.92 -19.21
CA ARG A 214 1.61 -6.34 -19.12
C ARG A 214 3.04 -6.57 -19.59
N GLU A 215 3.53 -5.73 -20.49
CA GLU A 215 4.84 -5.85 -21.11
C GLU A 215 5.48 -4.48 -21.25
N TYR A 216 6.76 -4.40 -20.90
CA TYR A 216 7.59 -3.24 -21.15
C TYR A 216 8.77 -3.63 -22.02
N LYS A 217 9.13 -2.78 -22.98
CA LYS A 217 10.09 -3.11 -24.03
C LYS A 217 11.12 -2.01 -24.19
N ALA A 218 12.39 -2.39 -24.21
CA ALA A 218 13.49 -1.54 -24.63
C ALA A 218 13.97 -2.00 -26.02
N SER A 219 13.83 -1.14 -27.03
CA SER A 219 14.34 -1.40 -28.38
C SER A 219 15.83 -1.08 -28.48
N ILE A 220 16.61 -2.05 -28.91
CA ILE A 220 18.07 -1.97 -29.03
C ILE A 220 18.45 -2.52 -30.40
N ASP A 221 18.59 -1.61 -31.37
CA ASP A 221 18.84 -1.96 -32.77
C ASP A 221 17.80 -2.97 -33.30
N GLU A 222 18.19 -4.21 -33.60
CA GLU A 222 17.29 -5.29 -34.05
C GLU A 222 16.72 -6.13 -32.90
N LEU A 223 17.12 -5.85 -31.66
CA LEU A 223 16.73 -6.58 -30.47
C LEU A 223 15.58 -5.88 -29.74
N THR A 224 14.67 -6.66 -29.18
CA THR A 224 13.63 -6.17 -28.27
C THR A 224 13.78 -6.83 -26.91
N VAL A 225 14.21 -6.05 -25.92
CA VAL A 225 14.40 -6.53 -24.55
C VAL A 225 13.13 -6.29 -23.75
N TYR A 226 12.55 -7.36 -23.22
CA TYR A 226 11.36 -7.29 -22.38
C TYR A 226 11.79 -7.17 -20.93
N VAL A 227 11.27 -6.15 -20.26
CA VAL A 227 11.65 -5.83 -18.88
C VAL A 227 10.44 -5.83 -17.95
N LYS A 228 10.72 -6.00 -16.66
CA LYS A 228 9.77 -5.87 -15.54
C LYS A 228 10.35 -4.95 -14.46
N PRO A 229 9.52 -4.45 -13.52
CA PRO A 229 10.06 -3.81 -12.33
C PRO A 229 11.02 -4.75 -11.58
N TYR A 230 12.04 -4.20 -10.92
CA TYR A 230 12.82 -5.01 -9.99
C TYR A 230 11.98 -5.38 -8.76
N ASP A 231 12.35 -6.50 -8.14
CA ASP A 231 11.62 -7.08 -7.03
C ASP A 231 12.13 -6.60 -5.67
N LEU A 232 11.36 -6.89 -4.61
CA LEU A 232 11.67 -6.50 -3.23
C LEU A 232 13.05 -7.00 -2.78
N ARG A 233 13.47 -8.19 -3.23
CA ARG A 233 14.80 -8.70 -2.93
C ARG A 233 15.89 -7.78 -3.49
N CYS A 234 15.78 -7.38 -4.76
CA CYS A 234 16.71 -6.41 -5.36
C CYS A 234 16.70 -5.08 -4.59
N GLN A 235 15.52 -4.61 -4.17
CA GLN A 235 15.39 -3.37 -3.40
C GLN A 235 16.11 -3.45 -2.04
N ILE A 236 15.93 -4.55 -1.30
CA ILE A 236 16.61 -4.79 -0.01
C ILE A 236 18.13 -4.87 -0.20
N GLN A 237 18.60 -5.65 -1.18
CA GLN A 237 20.03 -5.81 -1.44
C GLN A 237 20.69 -4.48 -1.83
N SER A 238 20.02 -3.69 -2.67
CA SER A 238 20.49 -2.36 -3.06
C SER A 238 20.54 -1.42 -1.85
N ALA A 239 19.50 -1.38 -1.02
CA ALA A 239 19.45 -0.54 0.17
C ALA A 239 20.57 -0.88 1.17
N LEU A 240 20.78 -2.18 1.44
CA LEU A 240 21.85 -2.66 2.33
C LEU A 240 23.24 -2.28 1.80
N ALA A 241 23.48 -2.46 0.50
CA ALA A 241 24.77 -2.11 -0.09
C ALA A 241 25.05 -0.60 -0.05
N THR A 242 24.03 0.22 -0.28
CA THR A 242 24.15 1.68 -0.14
C THR A 242 24.40 2.07 1.32
N PHE A 243 23.73 1.45 2.28
CA PHE A 243 23.94 1.70 3.71
C PHE A 243 25.36 1.34 4.15
N GLU A 244 25.84 0.14 3.78
CA GLU A 244 27.22 -0.29 4.06
C GLU A 244 28.24 0.67 3.43
N GLN A 245 28.01 1.12 2.20
CA GLN A 245 28.88 2.08 1.54
C GLN A 245 28.92 3.42 2.29
N GLN A 246 27.78 3.93 2.76
CA GLN A 246 27.72 5.14 3.57
C GLN A 246 28.47 4.97 4.90
N ALA A 247 28.30 3.82 5.57
CA ALA A 247 29.02 3.50 6.79
C ALA A 247 30.54 3.46 6.57
N ILE A 248 31.01 2.76 5.54
CA ILE A 248 32.43 2.72 5.16
C ILE A 248 32.95 4.13 4.86
N THR A 249 32.21 4.91 4.08
CA THR A 249 32.59 6.28 3.72
C THR A 249 32.74 7.15 4.98
N ASN A 250 31.78 7.08 5.89
CA ASN A 250 31.81 7.83 7.15
C ASN A 250 32.98 7.39 8.05
N ASN A 251 33.24 6.09 8.15
CA ASN A 251 34.36 5.56 8.93
C ASN A 251 35.70 6.05 8.37
N ILE A 252 35.88 5.99 7.04
CA ILE A 252 37.09 6.47 6.35
C ILE A 252 37.37 7.96 6.61
N LEU A 253 36.31 8.78 6.68
CA LEU A 253 36.41 10.23 6.91
C LEU A 253 36.87 10.59 8.34
N VAL A 254 36.55 9.75 9.33
CA VAL A 254 36.86 9.99 10.75
C VAL A 254 38.13 9.26 11.18
N ASP A 255 38.53 8.22 10.46
CA ASP A 255 39.71 7.42 10.74
C ASP A 255 41.01 8.21 10.52
N THR A 256 41.85 8.33 11.56
CA THR A 256 43.17 8.98 11.49
C THR A 256 44.34 7.99 11.54
N GLU A 257 44.08 6.71 11.74
CA GLU A 257 45.08 5.68 12.00
C GLU A 257 45.38 4.83 10.75
N THR A 258 44.38 4.59 9.90
CA THR A 258 44.53 3.80 8.68
C THR A 258 45.17 4.60 7.56
N THR A 259 46.01 3.95 6.75
CA THR A 259 46.67 4.59 5.61
C THR A 259 45.68 4.94 4.50
N ASP A 260 45.99 6.00 3.74
CA ASP A 260 45.17 6.39 2.58
C ASP A 260 45.03 5.26 1.54
N ALA A 261 46.06 4.42 1.41
CA ALA A 261 46.05 3.27 0.50
C ALA A 261 45.03 2.21 0.95
N ASP A 262 44.99 1.88 2.24
CA ASP A 262 44.06 0.89 2.77
C ASP A 262 42.60 1.39 2.71
N LYS A 263 42.38 2.68 3.00
CA LYS A 263 41.07 3.35 2.84
C LYS A 263 40.56 3.27 1.40
N GLN A 264 41.43 3.50 0.41
CA GLN A 264 41.07 3.36 -1.01
C GLN A 264 40.71 1.92 -1.38
N VAL A 265 41.39 0.92 -0.80
CA VAL A 265 41.07 -0.49 -1.02
C VAL A 265 39.68 -0.84 -0.47
N GLU A 266 39.34 -0.36 0.73
CA GLU A 266 38.03 -0.60 1.34
C GLU A 266 36.90 0.07 0.56
N LEU A 267 37.05 1.35 0.20
CA LEU A 267 36.09 2.06 -0.64
C LEU A 267 35.95 1.40 -2.03
N GLY A 268 37.06 0.94 -2.61
CA GLY A 268 37.03 0.21 -3.88
C GLY A 268 36.26 -1.10 -3.81
N LYS A 269 36.28 -1.80 -2.66
CA LYS A 269 35.49 -3.03 -2.46
C LYS A 269 34.00 -2.74 -2.42
N SER A 270 33.56 -1.70 -1.70
CA SER A 270 32.13 -1.35 -1.61
C SER A 270 31.57 -0.89 -2.96
N LEU A 271 32.34 -0.12 -3.74
CA LEU A 271 31.95 0.30 -5.09
C LEU A 271 31.79 -0.88 -6.06
N ARG A 272 32.66 -1.91 -5.97
CA ARG A 272 32.51 -3.13 -6.77
C ARG A 272 31.24 -3.90 -6.40
N LYS A 273 30.96 -4.06 -5.10
CA LYS A 273 29.74 -4.71 -4.62
C LYS A 273 28.46 -4.04 -5.15
N ILE A 274 28.42 -2.70 -5.15
CA ILE A 274 27.28 -1.94 -5.72
C ILE A 274 27.15 -2.17 -7.21
N THR A 275 28.27 -2.22 -7.93
CA THR A 275 28.28 -2.48 -9.37
C THR A 275 27.72 -3.87 -9.68
N GLU A 276 28.13 -4.89 -8.92
CA GLU A 276 27.61 -6.26 -9.04
C GLU A 276 26.09 -6.32 -8.75
N ILE A 277 25.61 -5.65 -7.70
CA ILE A 277 24.18 -5.60 -7.36
C ILE A 277 23.37 -4.87 -8.44
N THR A 278 23.91 -3.77 -8.96
CA THR A 278 23.26 -3.01 -10.06
C THR A 278 23.11 -3.90 -11.29
N TYR A 279 24.16 -4.65 -11.63
CA TYR A 279 24.13 -5.59 -12.73
C TYR A 279 23.12 -6.73 -12.49
N GLU A 280 23.13 -7.34 -11.30
CA GLU A 280 22.16 -8.38 -10.92
C GLU A 280 20.71 -7.87 -11.01
N LEU A 281 20.46 -6.63 -10.55
CA LEU A 281 19.15 -5.98 -10.62
C LEU A 281 18.66 -5.88 -12.07
N ILE A 282 19.51 -5.41 -12.99
CA ILE A 282 19.15 -5.31 -14.41
C ILE A 282 18.92 -6.69 -15.01
N LEU A 283 19.81 -7.66 -14.76
CA LEU A 283 19.69 -9.01 -15.26
C LEU A 283 18.37 -9.67 -14.82
N ARG A 284 18.01 -9.55 -13.52
CA ARG A 284 16.76 -10.09 -12.97
C ARG A 284 15.51 -9.39 -13.51
N SER A 285 15.65 -8.13 -13.92
CA SER A 285 14.56 -7.32 -14.48
C SER A 285 14.31 -7.62 -15.95
N ILE A 286 15.25 -8.25 -16.67
CA ILE A 286 15.02 -8.73 -18.04
C ILE A 286 14.19 -10.00 -17.97
N ILE A 287 13.03 -10.02 -18.60
CA ILE A 287 12.20 -11.23 -18.76
C ILE A 287 12.80 -12.10 -19.85
N LYS A 288 12.95 -11.53 -21.06
CA LYS A 288 13.41 -12.19 -22.27
C LYS A 288 13.95 -11.19 -23.30
N ILE A 289 14.65 -11.68 -24.31
CA ILE A 289 15.14 -10.88 -25.44
C ILE A 289 14.66 -11.51 -26.73
N ASP A 290 13.87 -10.77 -27.52
CA ASP A 290 13.52 -11.16 -28.87
C ASP A 290 14.59 -10.67 -29.84
N THR A 291 15.16 -11.60 -30.61
CA THR A 291 16.03 -11.34 -31.75
C THR A 291 15.24 -11.51 -33.06
N PRO A 292 15.78 -11.15 -34.24
CA PRO A 292 15.13 -11.44 -35.51
C PRO A 292 14.88 -12.93 -35.78
N GLN A 293 15.57 -13.83 -35.06
CA GLN A 293 15.53 -15.28 -35.31
C GLN A 293 14.72 -16.03 -34.25
N GLU A 294 14.93 -15.69 -32.97
CA GLU A 294 14.34 -16.40 -31.84
C GLU A 294 14.16 -15.51 -30.61
N SER A 295 13.36 -16.01 -29.66
CA SER A 295 13.14 -15.42 -28.33
C SER A 295 13.99 -16.15 -27.30
N ILE A 296 14.85 -15.42 -26.61
CA ILE A 296 15.81 -15.95 -25.63
C ILE A 296 15.30 -15.62 -24.22
N GLU A 297 14.96 -16.64 -23.44
CA GLU A 297 14.55 -16.52 -22.03
C GLU A 297 15.61 -17.06 -21.04
N ASP A 298 16.63 -17.75 -21.56
CA ASP A 298 17.70 -18.35 -20.76
C ASP A 298 18.53 -17.25 -20.08
N LYS A 299 18.52 -17.24 -18.74
CA LYS A 299 19.19 -16.23 -17.92
C LYS A 299 20.71 -16.26 -18.05
N GLN A 300 21.30 -17.42 -18.32
CA GLN A 300 22.74 -17.55 -18.50
C GLN A 300 23.18 -16.88 -19.81
N LEU A 301 22.45 -17.13 -20.91
CA LEU A 301 22.70 -16.48 -22.20
C LEU A 301 22.48 -14.96 -22.12
N ILE A 302 21.42 -14.52 -21.43
CA ILE A 302 21.15 -13.10 -21.22
C ILE A 302 22.26 -12.45 -20.38
N ALA A 303 22.77 -13.13 -19.35
CA ALA A 303 23.88 -12.63 -18.54
C ALA A 303 25.16 -12.48 -19.37
N GLU A 304 25.53 -13.50 -20.15
CA GLU A 304 26.69 -13.44 -21.05
C GLU A 304 26.59 -12.26 -22.01
N TRP A 305 25.42 -12.06 -22.64
CA TRP A 305 25.19 -10.90 -23.50
C TRP A 305 25.29 -9.57 -22.73
N LEU A 306 24.60 -9.44 -21.59
CA LEU A 306 24.57 -8.22 -20.79
C LEU A 306 25.95 -7.85 -20.21
N HIS A 307 26.83 -8.83 -20.00
CA HIS A 307 28.21 -8.57 -19.58
C HIS A 307 29.01 -7.81 -20.66
N ASP A 308 28.76 -8.12 -21.94
CA ASP A 308 29.53 -7.61 -23.07
C ASP A 308 28.87 -6.42 -23.80
N VAL A 309 27.64 -6.03 -23.42
CA VAL A 309 26.98 -4.87 -24.06
C VAL A 309 27.70 -3.55 -23.77
N GLY A 310 27.66 -2.64 -24.75
CA GLY A 310 28.19 -1.29 -24.57
C GLY A 310 27.36 -0.44 -23.60
N LYS A 311 28.00 0.59 -23.03
CA LYS A 311 27.41 1.53 -22.07
C LYS A 311 26.01 2.04 -22.46
N ASN A 312 25.84 2.51 -23.70
CA ASN A 312 24.57 3.07 -24.16
C ASN A 312 23.43 2.05 -24.16
N THR A 313 23.73 0.78 -24.46
CA THR A 313 22.76 -0.31 -24.44
C THR A 313 22.33 -0.60 -23.01
N PHE A 314 23.30 -0.74 -22.10
CA PHE A 314 23.04 -0.94 -20.69
C PHE A 314 22.21 0.20 -20.09
N GLU A 315 22.54 1.46 -20.41
CA GLU A 315 21.80 2.65 -19.94
C GLU A 315 20.36 2.66 -20.44
N LYS A 316 20.10 2.27 -21.69
CA LYS A 316 18.73 2.17 -22.24
C LYS A 316 17.89 1.16 -21.49
N ILE A 317 18.42 -0.05 -21.25
CA ILE A 317 17.72 -1.09 -20.49
C ILE A 317 17.48 -0.62 -19.06
N SER A 318 18.53 -0.11 -18.41
CA SER A 318 18.45 0.39 -17.03
C SER A 318 17.42 1.49 -16.88
N SER A 319 17.39 2.44 -17.82
CA SER A 319 16.41 3.53 -17.81
C SER A 319 14.98 3.02 -17.94
N GLU A 320 14.72 2.01 -18.78
CA GLU A 320 13.37 1.45 -18.90
C GLU A 320 12.99 0.67 -17.64
N VAL A 321 13.90 -0.12 -17.06
CA VAL A 321 13.67 -0.82 -15.77
C VAL A 321 13.33 0.17 -14.65
N LEU A 322 14.09 1.26 -14.52
CA LEU A 322 13.83 2.29 -13.51
C LEU A 322 12.47 2.96 -13.71
N LYS A 323 12.19 3.39 -14.94
CA LYS A 323 10.91 4.01 -15.30
C LYS A 323 9.71 3.12 -14.97
N VAL A 324 9.81 1.83 -15.27
CA VAL A 324 8.76 0.85 -14.98
C VAL A 324 8.59 0.61 -13.48
N THR A 325 9.69 0.69 -12.73
CA THR A 325 9.66 0.56 -11.26
C THR A 325 9.12 1.80 -10.57
N GLU A 326 9.21 2.98 -11.18
CA GLU A 326 8.66 4.22 -10.64
C GLU A 326 7.21 4.48 -11.09
N ALA A 327 6.75 3.85 -12.17
CA ALA A 327 5.45 4.17 -12.78
C ALA A 327 4.23 3.78 -11.93
N GLY A 328 4.31 2.76 -11.10
CA GLY A 328 3.10 2.14 -10.53
C GLY A 328 2.51 2.82 -9.30
N PHE A 329 3.24 3.71 -8.62
CA PHE A 329 2.72 4.45 -7.48
C PHE A 329 3.39 5.81 -7.33
N LYS A 330 2.60 6.89 -7.35
CA LYS A 330 3.11 8.24 -7.12
C LYS A 330 3.05 8.59 -5.62
N SER A 331 4.18 8.50 -4.94
CA SER A 331 4.25 8.76 -3.50
C SER A 331 4.34 10.25 -3.11
N SER A 332 4.32 11.19 -4.06
CA SER A 332 4.47 12.61 -3.74
C SER A 332 3.19 13.26 -3.24
N VAL A 333 3.32 14.04 -2.17
CA VAL A 333 2.24 14.82 -1.54
C VAL A 333 2.54 16.30 -1.61
N ASP A 334 1.51 17.08 -1.93
CA ASP A 334 1.57 18.53 -1.93
C ASP A 334 1.26 19.06 -0.52
N PHE A 335 2.04 20.05 -0.06
CA PHE A 335 1.80 20.77 1.17
C PHE A 335 2.06 22.27 1.00
N ASN A 336 1.32 23.08 1.74
CA ASN A 336 1.56 24.52 1.79
C ASN A 336 2.60 24.83 2.86
N CYS A 337 3.69 25.51 2.50
CA CYS A 337 4.66 25.97 3.50
C CYS A 337 3.99 26.93 4.48
N LYS A 338 4.17 26.70 5.78
CA LYS A 338 3.58 27.55 6.83
C LYS A 338 4.05 29.01 6.82
N ASP A 339 5.26 29.29 6.30
CA ASP A 339 5.84 30.64 6.32
C ASP A 339 5.65 31.38 4.99
N CYS A 340 6.00 30.76 3.86
CA CYS A 340 5.96 31.43 2.56
C CYS A 340 4.69 31.14 1.75
N ALA A 341 3.79 30.28 2.25
CA ALA A 341 2.52 29.86 1.63
C ALA A 341 2.65 29.24 0.23
N LYS A 342 3.87 28.96 -0.24
CA LYS A 342 4.09 28.24 -1.50
C LYS A 342 3.71 26.77 -1.36
N VAL A 343 3.08 26.23 -2.39
CA VAL A 343 2.82 24.80 -2.54
C VAL A 343 4.14 24.11 -2.88
N ASN A 344 4.51 23.10 -2.10
CA ASN A 344 5.67 22.25 -2.34
C ASN A 344 5.21 20.80 -2.44
N SER A 345 5.89 20.03 -3.27
CA SER A 345 5.68 18.58 -3.39
C SER A 345 6.85 17.86 -2.74
N ILE A 346 6.57 16.90 -1.86
CA ILE A 346 7.58 16.05 -1.23
C ILE A 346 7.22 14.57 -1.43
N PRO A 347 8.17 13.70 -1.81
CA PRO A 347 7.92 12.26 -1.78
C PRO A 347 7.66 11.80 -0.35
N VAL A 348 6.59 11.03 -0.17
CA VAL A 348 6.41 10.22 1.04
C VAL A 348 7.41 9.07 0.94
N ILE A 349 8.40 9.07 1.82
CA ILE A 349 9.43 8.04 1.88
C ILE A 349 8.92 6.92 2.78
N PHE A 350 8.78 5.71 2.22
CA PHE A 350 8.43 4.50 2.95
C PHE A 350 9.67 3.85 3.58
N ASP A 351 10.43 4.64 4.35
CA ASP A 351 11.58 4.12 5.08
C ASP A 351 11.08 3.32 6.27
N PRO A 352 11.22 1.98 6.30
CA PRO A 352 10.62 1.17 7.35
C PRO A 352 11.23 1.43 8.75
N THR A 353 12.35 2.17 8.85
CA THR A 353 12.96 2.61 10.12
C THR A 353 12.22 3.77 10.77
N VAL A 354 11.52 4.57 9.97
CA VAL A 354 10.75 5.75 10.42
C VAL A 354 9.26 5.56 10.17
N PHE A 355 8.89 4.76 9.17
CA PHE A 355 7.54 4.65 8.65
C PHE A 355 6.58 3.85 9.54
N PHE A 356 7.06 3.07 10.51
CA PHE A 356 6.23 2.40 11.53
C PHE A 356 6.60 2.78 12.97
N GLY A 357 7.59 3.67 13.13
CA GLY A 357 8.20 4.05 14.41
C GLY A 357 7.51 5.22 15.09
#